data_AF-A0A2N0RZ69-F1
#
_entry.id   AF-A0A2N0RZ69-F1
#
_cell.length_a   1.000
_cell.length_b   1.000
_cell.length_c   1.000
_cell.angle_alpha   90.00
_cell.angle_beta   90.00
_cell.angle_gamma   90.00
#
_symmetry.space_group_name_H-M   'P 1'
#
loop_
_entity.id
_entity.type
_entity.pdbx_description
1 polymer ?
#
loop_
_entity_poly.entity_id
_entity_poly.type
_entity_poly.pdbx_seq_one_letter_code
_entity_poly.pdbx_strand_id
1 'polypeptide(L)'
;MFVFRIKVLEPPAELIWIEKDTKVDATLMEVGNLEDDNYDDWVVNLCSFPLICVEPNSETNRKVLVHAKILAARAEQKSFSTKMIKNFFHGKQQPGADEAGKPTKKNSMDTS
;
A
#
# COMPACT_ATOMS: atom_id res chain seq x y z
N MET A 1 31.11 -14.73 -5.28
CA MET A 1 30.06 -14.08 -4.47
C MET A 1 30.70 -12.91 -3.75
N PHE A 2 30.25 -11.68 -3.97
CA PHE A 2 30.78 -10.48 -3.32
C PHE A 2 29.80 -10.02 -2.24
N VAL A 3 30.32 -9.66 -1.06
CA VAL A 3 29.51 -9.12 0.04
C VAL A 3 30.00 -7.70 0.32
N PHE A 4 29.16 -6.71 0.00
CA PHE A 4 29.48 -5.32 0.25
C PHE A 4 29.06 -4.96 1.68
N ARG A 5 30.00 -4.47 2.49
CA ARG A 5 29.71 -3.92 3.82
C ARG A 5 29.34 -2.44 3.68
N ILE A 6 28.10 -2.16 3.29
CA ILE A 6 27.68 -0.77 2.99
C ILE A 6 27.59 0.08 4.28
N LYS A 7 27.31 -0.54 5.43
CA LYS A 7 27.24 0.11 6.74
C LYS A 7 28.58 0.54 7.33
N VAL A 8 29.72 0.19 6.70
CA VAL A 8 31.04 0.66 7.17
C VAL A 8 31.53 1.91 6.43
N LEU A 9 30.74 2.43 5.49
CA LEU A 9 30.99 3.72 4.87
C LEU A 9 30.74 4.83 5.91
N GLU A 10 31.55 5.88 5.88
CA GLU A 10 31.34 7.10 6.65
C GLU A 10 31.01 8.23 5.67
N PRO A 11 29.77 8.77 5.65
CA PRO A 11 28.61 8.40 6.49
C PRO A 11 27.96 7.07 6.09
N PRO A 12 27.23 6.40 7.01
CA PRO A 12 26.57 5.12 6.73
C PRO A 12 25.61 5.23 5.56
N ALA A 13 25.79 4.37 4.57
CA ALA A 13 24.89 4.29 3.43
C ALA A 13 23.82 3.22 3.63
N GLU A 14 22.70 3.42 2.95
CA GLU A 14 21.53 2.57 2.94
C GLU A 14 21.36 1.92 1.56
N LEU A 15 20.73 0.75 1.55
CA LEU A 15 20.43 -0.02 0.35
C LEU A 15 18.91 -0.09 0.19
N ILE A 16 18.40 0.45 -0.91
CA ILE A 16 16.98 0.57 -1.20
C ILE A 16 16.66 -0.18 -2.49
N TRP A 17 15.80 -1.19 -2.39
CA TRP A 17 15.24 -1.88 -3.55
C TRP A 17 14.05 -1.09 -4.07
N ILE A 18 14.05 -0.78 -5.36
CA ILE A 18 12.93 -0.07 -5.98
C ILE A 18 11.82 -1.07 -6.28
N GLU A 19 10.61 -0.73 -5.85
CA GLU A 19 9.44 -1.59 -6.04
C GLU A 19 9.03 -1.66 -7.51
N LYS A 20 8.43 -2.79 -7.89
CA LYS A 20 7.80 -2.95 -9.20
C LYS A 20 6.67 -1.93 -9.36
N ASP A 21 6.44 -1.48 -10.60
CA ASP A 21 5.41 -0.53 -11.00
C ASP A 21 5.64 0.90 -10.45
N THR A 22 6.78 1.17 -9.80
CA THR A 22 7.23 2.52 -9.43
C THR A 22 7.54 3.32 -10.69
N LYS A 23 7.13 4.59 -10.74
CA LYS A 23 7.50 5.50 -11.83
C LYS A 23 9.03 5.65 -11.90
N VAL A 24 9.58 5.62 -13.11
CA VAL A 24 11.02 5.81 -13.33
C VAL A 24 11.43 7.23 -12.90
N ASP A 25 12.44 7.32 -12.05
CA ASP A 25 13.08 8.56 -11.63
C ASP A 25 14.54 8.55 -12.08
N ALA A 26 14.86 9.34 -13.10
CA ALA A 26 16.21 9.44 -13.66
C ALA A 26 17.26 9.98 -12.67
N THR A 27 16.83 10.60 -11.56
CA THR A 27 17.76 11.08 -10.52
C THR A 27 18.23 9.98 -9.57
N LEU A 28 17.51 8.85 -9.53
CA LEU A 28 17.77 7.72 -8.62
C LEU A 28 18.03 6.40 -9.35
N MET A 29 17.60 6.30 -10.60
CA MET A 29 17.57 5.05 -11.36
C MET A 29 18.33 5.19 -12.68
N GLU A 30 19.09 4.17 -13.01
CA GLU A 30 19.69 3.94 -14.32
C GLU A 30 18.85 2.88 -15.05
N VAL A 31 18.31 3.24 -16.21
CA VAL A 31 17.52 2.32 -17.01
C VAL A 31 18.46 1.51 -17.90
N GLY A 32 18.55 0.21 -17.64
CA GLY A 32 19.29 -0.68 -18.51
C GLY A 32 18.53 -0.88 -19.82
N ASN A 33 19.19 -0.62 -20.94
CA ASN A 33 18.84 -1.11 -22.28
C ASN A 33 17.97 -0.22 -23.20
N LEU A 34 17.97 1.10 -23.03
CA LEU A 34 17.15 2.00 -23.87
C LEU A 34 17.96 3.17 -24.41
N GLU A 35 17.90 3.35 -25.73
CA GLU A 35 18.40 4.55 -26.43
C GLU A 35 17.37 5.70 -26.46
N ASP A 36 16.22 5.51 -25.79
CA ASP A 36 15.09 6.43 -25.83
C ASP A 36 15.07 7.25 -24.54
N ASP A 37 15.55 8.49 -24.56
CA ASP A 37 15.74 9.33 -23.37
C ASP A 37 14.42 9.77 -22.69
N ASN A 38 13.26 9.40 -23.24
CA ASN A 38 11.96 9.79 -22.72
C ASN A 38 11.23 8.66 -21.96
N TYR A 39 11.40 8.66 -20.62
CA TYR A 39 10.86 7.64 -19.72
C TYR A 39 9.65 8.08 -18.87
N ASP A 40 9.01 9.22 -19.19
CA ASP A 40 7.97 9.82 -18.33
C ASP A 40 6.78 8.90 -18.03
N ASP A 41 6.45 8.00 -18.97
CA ASP A 41 5.34 7.04 -18.87
C ASP A 41 5.79 5.61 -18.51
N TRP A 42 7.06 5.44 -18.13
CA TRP A 42 7.63 4.12 -17.86
C TRP A 42 7.62 3.83 -16.37
N VAL A 43 7.51 2.54 -16.07
CA VAL A 43 7.54 2.02 -14.71
C VAL A 43 8.59 0.92 -14.58
N VAL A 44 9.06 0.73 -13.36
CA VAL A 44 10.02 -0.31 -13.01
C VAL A 44 9.37 -1.67 -13.18
N ASN A 45 9.86 -2.48 -14.10
CA ASN A 45 9.48 -3.89 -14.21
C ASN A 45 10.34 -4.78 -13.30
N LEU A 46 11.65 -4.51 -13.25
CA LEU A 46 12.59 -5.23 -12.39
C LEU A 46 13.70 -4.31 -11.89
N CYS A 47 13.97 -4.35 -10.58
CA CYS A 47 15.18 -3.78 -9.99
C CYS A 47 16.27 -4.86 -9.92
N SER A 48 17.30 -4.72 -10.77
CA SER A 48 18.42 -5.68 -10.87
C SER A 48 19.57 -5.35 -9.92
N PHE A 49 19.71 -4.07 -9.54
CA PHE A 49 20.67 -3.59 -8.58
C PHE A 49 20.03 -2.48 -7.73
N PRO A 50 20.15 -2.51 -6.41
CA PRO A 50 19.48 -1.56 -5.53
C PRO A 50 20.14 -0.17 -5.59
N LEU A 51 19.37 0.85 -5.23
CA LEU A 51 19.89 2.19 -4.96
C LEU A 51 20.78 2.12 -3.70
N ILE A 52 21.96 2.75 -3.77
CA ILE A 52 22.82 2.96 -2.61
C ILE A 52 22.96 4.46 -2.39
N CYS A 53 22.50 4.94 -1.23
CA CYS A 53 22.54 6.36 -0.91
C CYS A 53 22.79 6.62 0.58
N VAL A 54 23.26 7.82 0.87
CA VAL A 54 23.41 8.36 2.22
C VAL A 54 22.23 9.28 2.50
N GLU A 55 21.68 9.22 3.71
CA GLU A 55 20.58 10.06 4.20
C GLU A 55 19.37 10.09 3.22
N PRO A 56 18.75 8.94 2.90
CA PRO A 56 17.65 8.86 1.92
C PRO A 56 16.45 9.75 2.26
N ASN A 57 16.23 10.03 3.54
CA ASN A 57 15.10 10.83 4.04
C ASN A 57 15.36 12.34 4.03
N SER A 58 16.58 12.79 3.70
CA SER A 58 16.94 14.21 3.70
C SER A 58 16.92 14.78 2.28
N GLU A 59 15.99 15.69 1.96
CA GLU A 59 15.94 16.29 0.62
C GLU A 59 17.23 17.07 0.26
N THR A 60 17.89 17.66 1.26
CA THR A 60 19.06 18.54 1.07
C THR A 60 20.38 17.79 1.10
N ASN A 61 20.50 16.75 1.94
CA ASN A 61 21.77 16.04 2.17
C ASN A 61 21.84 14.68 1.49
N ARG A 62 20.73 14.22 0.88
CA ARG A 62 20.70 12.92 0.19
C ARG A 62 21.79 12.86 -0.85
N LYS A 63 22.67 11.87 -0.71
CA LYS A 63 23.75 11.62 -1.66
C LYS A 63 23.60 10.23 -2.26
N VAL A 64 23.32 10.18 -3.56
CA VAL A 64 23.33 8.93 -4.32
C VAL A 64 24.79 8.51 -4.53
N LEU A 65 25.13 7.33 -4.04
CA LEU A 65 26.45 6.72 -4.26
C LEU A 65 26.43 5.80 -5.47
N VAL A 66 25.33 5.05 -5.65
CA VAL A 66 25.09 4.18 -6.79
C VAL A 66 23.61 4.22 -7.14
N HIS A 67 23.28 4.55 -8.39
CA HIS A 67 21.90 4.52 -8.89
C HIS A 67 21.37 3.08 -8.92
N ALA A 68 20.06 2.92 -8.71
CA ALA A 68 19.42 1.63 -8.90
C ALA A 68 19.46 1.23 -10.38
N LYS A 69 19.83 -0.01 -10.70
CA LYS A 69 19.75 -0.50 -12.08
C LYS A 69 18.42 -1.18 -12.29
N ILE A 70 17.59 -0.59 -13.12
CA ILE A 70 16.23 -1.07 -13.36
C ILE A 70 16.03 -1.43 -14.83
N LEU A 71 15.16 -2.40 -15.06
CA LEU A 71 14.54 -2.66 -16.36
C LEU A 71 13.17 -1.99 -16.33
N ALA A 72 12.96 -1.04 -17.24
CA ALA A 72 11.72 -0.31 -17.34
C ALA A 72 10.80 -0.96 -18.39
N ALA A 73 9.49 -0.79 -18.21
CA ALA A 73 8.48 -1.11 -19.20
C ALA A 73 7.49 0.05 -19.27
N ARG A 74 6.86 0.26 -20.44
CA ARG A 74 5.78 1.25 -20.55
C ARG A 74 4.64 0.86 -19.62
N ALA A 75 4.09 1.84 -18.90
CA ALA A 75 2.93 1.61 -18.07
C ALA A 75 1.75 1.20 -18.96
N GLU A 76 1.36 -0.08 -18.92
CA GLU A 76 0.04 -0.45 -19.41
C GLU A 76 -0.97 0.17 -18.45
N GLN A 77 -1.80 1.09 -18.95
CA GLN A 77 -2.91 1.64 -18.19
C GLN A 77 -3.90 0.51 -17.87
N LYS A 78 -3.66 -0.21 -16.77
CA LYS A 78 -4.68 -1.07 -16.19
C LYS A 78 -5.75 -0.15 -15.63
N SER A 79 -6.76 0.13 -16.45
CA SER A 79 -8.08 0.56 -15.97
C SER A 79 -8.57 -0.53 -15.01
N PHE A 80 -8.20 -0.39 -13.73
CA PHE A 80 -8.83 -1.10 -12.64
C PHE A 80 -10.20 -0.45 -12.45
N SER A 81 -11.12 -0.77 -13.35
CA SER A 81 -12.55 -0.61 -13.09
C SER A 81 -12.91 -1.58 -11.97
N THR A 82 -12.70 -1.15 -10.73
CA THR A 82 -13.18 -1.83 -9.54
C THR A 82 -14.70 -1.80 -9.58
N LYS A 83 -15.31 -2.82 -10.19
CA LYS A 83 -16.75 -3.07 -10.08
C LYS A 83 -17.05 -3.41 -8.63
N MET A 84 -17.34 -2.40 -7.84
CA MET A 84 -17.84 -2.56 -6.48
C MET A 84 -19.27 -3.10 -6.59
N ILE A 85 -19.43 -4.41 -6.38
CA ILE A 85 -20.74 -5.05 -6.29
C ILE A 85 -21.37 -4.58 -4.98
N LYS A 86 -22.28 -3.59 -5.07
CA LYS A 86 -23.22 -3.26 -3.99
C LYS A 86 -24.22 -4.42 -3.85
N ASN A 87 -23.92 -5.39 -2.98
CA ASN A 87 -24.95 -6.28 -2.47
C ASN A 87 -25.67 -5.61 -1.29
N PHE A 88 -26.77 -4.99 -1.70
CA PHE A 88 -27.94 -4.57 -0.96
C PHE A 88 -28.45 -5.69 -0.03
N PHE A 89 -28.00 -5.72 1.23
CA PHE A 89 -28.71 -6.47 2.28
C PHE A 89 -29.82 -5.57 2.87
N HIS A 90 -30.89 -5.43 2.11
CA HIS A 90 -32.22 -5.30 2.71
C HIS A 90 -32.69 -6.71 3.05
N GLY A 91 -32.84 -6.97 4.34
CA GLY A 91 -33.36 -8.22 4.88
C GLY A 91 -33.93 -8.01 6.28
N LYS A 92 -34.83 -7.03 6.43
CA LYS A 92 -35.81 -7.06 7.53
C LYS A 92 -36.81 -8.16 7.18
N GLN A 93 -36.84 -9.22 7.99
CA GLN A 93 -38.06 -9.87 8.47
C GLN A 93 -37.68 -11.06 9.35
N GLN A 94 -38.19 -11.09 10.59
CA GLN A 94 -39.28 -12.02 10.92
C GLN A 94 -39.98 -11.66 12.25
N PRO A 95 -41.24 -12.11 12.43
CA PRO A 95 -42.21 -11.66 13.42
C PRO A 95 -42.17 -12.49 14.71
N GLY A 96 -42.72 -11.96 15.79
CA GLY A 96 -43.01 -12.70 17.02
C GLY A 96 -44.14 -12.01 17.78
N ALA A 97 -45.29 -12.68 17.84
CA ALA A 97 -46.52 -12.25 18.47
C ALA A 97 -46.47 -12.43 20.00
N ASP A 98 -47.22 -11.55 20.67
CA ASP A 98 -47.95 -11.74 21.93
C ASP A 98 -47.21 -12.29 23.16
N GLU A 99 -46.97 -11.42 24.15
CA GLU A 99 -47.49 -11.74 25.49
C GLU A 99 -47.90 -10.48 26.28
N ALA A 100 -49.10 -10.58 26.82
CA ALA A 100 -49.88 -9.49 27.40
C ALA A 100 -49.41 -9.11 28.81
N GLY A 101 -49.42 -7.80 29.06
CA GLY A 101 -49.34 -7.25 30.41
C GLY A 101 -50.51 -7.70 31.28
N LYS A 102 -50.22 -8.11 32.51
CA LYS A 102 -51.22 -8.30 33.57
C LYS A 102 -50.74 -7.63 34.85
N PRO A 103 -51.42 -6.57 35.33
CA PRO A 103 -51.34 -6.15 36.71
C PRO A 103 -52.57 -6.69 37.46
N THR A 104 -52.38 -7.65 38.37
CA THR A 104 -53.44 -8.09 39.30
C THR A 104 -53.52 -7.16 40.51
N LYS A 105 -54.70 -6.57 40.69
CA LYS A 105 -55.10 -5.76 41.85
C LYS A 105 -55.06 -6.58 43.14
N LYS A 106 -54.61 -5.94 44.23
CA LYS A 106 -54.82 -6.34 45.63
C LYS A 106 -56.24 -5.96 46.09
N ASN A 107 -56.73 -6.72 47.08
CA ASN A 107 -57.58 -6.36 48.25
C ASN A 107 -58.59 -7.50 48.49
N SER A 108 -58.40 -8.34 49.51
CA SER A 108 -58.62 -8.12 50.95
C SER A 108 -60.10 -8.21 51.33
N MET A 109 -60.47 -9.20 52.15
CA MET A 109 -61.34 -9.01 53.32
C MET A 109 -61.35 -10.29 54.17
N ASP A 110 -60.71 -10.25 55.35
CA ASP A 110 -61.07 -11.10 56.48
C ASP A 110 -61.97 -10.27 57.41
N THR A 111 -63.11 -10.87 57.77
CA THR A 111 -63.91 -10.77 59.03
C THR A 111 -64.07 -9.38 59.70
N SER A 112 -65.26 -8.94 60.12
CA SER A 112 -66.48 -9.64 60.49
C SER A 112 -67.65 -8.65 60.57
#